data_AF-A0A091QA64-F1
#
_entry.id   AF-A0A091QA64-F1
#
_cell.length_a   1.000
_cell.length_b   1.000
_cell.length_c   1.000
_cell.angle_alpha   90.00
_cell.angle_beta   90.00
_cell.angle_gamma   90.00
#
_symmetry.space_group_name_H-M   'P 1'
#
loop_
_entity.id
_entity.type
_entity.pdbx_description
1 polymer ?
#
loop_
_entity_poly.entity_id
_entity_poly.type
_entity_poly.pdbx_seq_one_letter_code
_entity_poly.pdbx_strand_id
1 'polypeptide(L)'
;QEKRVQVSPPLTRGPSAFIPENEVMQANGLDERTNLLVEEYSTSGRLDNITQVMSIHTQYLESFLRSQFYMLRMDGPLPLPYRHYIAIMAAARHQCSYLINMHVDEFLKTGGIAEWLNGLEYIPQRLKNLNEINKLLAHRPWLITKEHIQKLVKTGENNWSLPELVHAVVLLAHYHALASFVFGSGINPERDPDTSNGVRLIAVNNFCVCDLANDNNIENASLTSSNFGIADSLSELEALMERMKRLQEDKEDEEASQEEMATRFEKEKKESLLVISGGICAFPVPFSFDDEIVSTDVSRYIEDPGFGYKDFARRGEDHLPTFRAQDYTWENHGFSLVNRLYSDIGHLLDEKFRMVYNLTYNTMATHEDVDTTTLRRALFNYVHCMYGIRYDDYDYGEVNQLLERSLKVYIKTVTCYPERTTKRMYDSYWRQFKHSEKVHVNLLLMEARMQAELLYALRAITRHLT
;
A
#
# COMPACT_ATOMS: atom_id res chain seq x y z
N GLN A 1 45.88 18.65 -13.50
CA GLN A 1 45.01 19.19 -12.42
C GLN A 1 43.58 18.99 -12.89
N GLU A 2 43.04 17.79 -12.69
CA GLU A 2 41.69 17.42 -13.16
C GLU A 2 40.67 17.82 -12.08
N LYS A 3 39.76 18.72 -12.45
CA LYS A 3 38.63 19.13 -11.61
C LYS A 3 37.64 17.96 -11.52
N ARG A 4 37.63 17.24 -10.40
CA ARG A 4 36.49 16.40 -10.00
C ARG A 4 35.29 17.31 -9.83
N VAL A 5 34.33 17.24 -10.75
CA VAL A 5 33.01 17.83 -10.59
C VAL A 5 32.30 17.03 -9.50
N GLN A 6 32.16 17.65 -8.33
CA GLN A 6 31.39 17.11 -7.22
C GLN A 6 29.91 17.32 -7.58
N VAL A 7 29.28 16.30 -8.18
CA VAL A 7 27.84 16.31 -8.42
C VAL A 7 27.16 16.02 -7.09
N SER A 8 26.65 17.06 -6.44
CA SER A 8 25.74 16.93 -5.31
C SER A 8 24.45 16.24 -5.80
N PRO A 9 23.97 15.16 -5.16
CA PRO A 9 22.65 14.63 -5.50
C PRO A 9 21.58 15.69 -5.20
N PRO A 10 20.45 15.72 -5.92
CA PRO A 10 19.38 16.67 -5.65
C PRO A 10 18.90 16.45 -4.22
N LEU A 11 18.99 17.48 -3.38
CA LEU A 11 18.32 17.48 -2.08
C LEU A 11 16.81 17.40 -2.35
N THR A 12 16.19 16.24 -2.17
CA THR A 12 14.73 16.13 -2.19
C THR A 12 14.19 16.99 -1.03
N ARG A 13 13.59 18.13 -1.39
CA ARG A 13 13.36 19.23 -0.43
C ARG A 13 12.08 19.08 0.40
N GLY A 14 11.18 18.15 0.05
CA GLY A 14 9.90 17.93 0.74
C GLY A 14 9.62 16.48 1.18
N PRO A 15 8.42 16.20 1.72
CA PRO A 15 8.04 14.88 2.25
C PRO A 15 7.83 13.80 1.17
N SER A 16 7.67 14.18 -0.10
CA SER A 16 7.53 13.28 -1.24
C SER A 16 8.48 13.64 -2.38
N ALA A 17 8.98 12.65 -3.12
CA ALA A 17 9.69 12.82 -4.38
C ALA A 17 8.75 12.96 -5.59
N PHE A 18 7.48 12.57 -5.43
CA PHE A 18 6.47 12.59 -6.49
C PHE A 18 5.66 13.88 -6.48
N ILE A 19 5.35 14.39 -5.28
CA ILE A 19 4.45 15.52 -5.06
C ILE A 19 5.26 16.78 -4.71
N PRO A 20 5.00 17.94 -5.36
CA PRO A 20 5.63 19.21 -5.02
C PRO A 20 5.41 19.61 -3.54
N GLU A 21 6.45 20.12 -2.88
CA GLU A 21 6.42 20.46 -1.45
C GLU A 21 5.33 21.48 -1.08
N ASN A 22 5.08 22.45 -1.96
CA ASN A 22 4.05 23.46 -1.79
C ASN A 22 2.64 22.89 -1.75
N GLU A 23 2.37 21.79 -2.47
CA GLU A 23 1.05 21.14 -2.48
C GLU A 23 0.81 20.31 -1.21
N VAL A 24 1.87 19.79 -0.59
CA VAL A 24 1.78 19.11 0.70
C VAL A 24 1.61 20.13 1.84
N MET A 25 2.33 21.26 1.78
CA MET A 25 2.28 22.27 2.84
C MET A 25 1.00 23.12 2.87
N GLN A 26 0.32 23.30 1.73
CA GLN A 26 -0.98 23.99 1.69
C GLN A 26 -2.09 23.23 2.45
N ALA A 27 -1.89 21.95 2.78
CA ALA A 27 -2.80 21.13 3.57
C ALA A 27 -2.60 21.22 5.10
N ASN A 28 -1.62 21.98 5.60
CA ASN A 28 -1.23 22.01 7.02
C ASN A 28 -2.19 22.77 7.97
N GLY A 29 -3.42 23.04 7.54
CA GLY A 29 -4.50 23.49 8.42
C GLY A 29 -5.17 22.31 9.13
N LEU A 30 -4.42 21.55 9.92
CA LEU A 30 -4.98 20.46 10.73
C LEU A 30 -5.86 21.04 11.83
N ASP A 31 -7.02 20.43 12.07
CA ASP A 31 -7.87 20.80 13.19
C ASP A 31 -7.23 20.45 14.54
N GLU A 32 -7.73 21.05 15.63
CA GLU A 32 -7.18 20.86 16.98
C GLU A 32 -7.14 19.39 17.41
N ARG A 33 -8.15 18.61 17.01
CA ARG A 33 -8.25 17.18 17.31
C ARG A 33 -7.19 16.34 16.60
N THR A 34 -6.95 16.60 15.31
CA THR A 34 -5.94 15.89 14.53
C THR A 34 -4.54 16.28 15.01
N ASN A 35 -4.32 17.55 15.40
CA ASN A 35 -3.06 17.98 16.00
C ASN A 35 -2.78 17.25 17.31
N LEU A 36 -3.76 17.08 18.20
CA LEU A 36 -3.59 16.30 19.43
C LEU A 36 -3.23 14.84 19.14
N LEU A 37 -3.88 14.19 18.18
CA LEU A 37 -3.55 12.83 17.77
C LEU A 37 -2.13 12.72 17.19
N VAL A 38 -1.71 13.72 16.42
CA VAL A 38 -0.35 13.83 15.89
C VAL A 38 0.67 13.98 17.01
N GLU A 39 0.41 14.83 17.99
CA GLU A 39 1.29 15.03 19.15
C GLU A 39 1.41 13.77 20.01
N GLU A 40 0.29 13.05 20.20
CA GLU A 40 0.26 11.81 20.97
C GLU A 40 0.97 10.66 20.23
N TYR A 41 0.90 10.65 18.90
CA TYR A 41 1.59 9.67 18.08
C TYR A 41 3.08 9.97 17.91
N SER A 42 3.43 11.24 17.70
CA SER A 42 4.78 11.69 17.35
C SER A 42 5.55 12.21 18.56
N THR A 43 6.37 11.32 19.15
CA THR A 43 7.25 11.66 20.29
C THR A 43 8.30 12.73 20.00
N SER A 44 8.56 13.04 18.72
CA SER A 44 9.54 14.04 18.28
C SER A 44 8.96 15.45 18.13
N GLY A 45 7.64 15.62 18.27
CA GLY A 45 6.96 16.90 18.04
C GLY A 45 6.93 17.34 16.56
N ARG A 46 7.33 16.47 15.61
CA ARG A 46 7.27 16.73 14.17
C ARG A 46 6.43 15.67 13.46
N LEU A 47 5.63 16.10 12.50
CA LEU A 47 4.93 15.21 11.57
C LEU A 47 5.95 14.45 10.71
N ASP A 48 5.92 13.12 10.74
CA ASP A 48 6.66 12.31 9.77
C ASP A 48 6.12 12.53 8.34
N ASN A 49 6.89 12.14 7.33
CA ASN A 49 6.59 12.41 5.93
C ASN A 49 5.34 11.65 5.43
N ILE A 50 5.01 10.48 6.00
CA ILE A 50 3.74 9.79 5.71
C ILE A 50 2.57 10.67 6.17
N THR A 51 2.63 11.13 7.41
CA THR A 51 1.58 11.94 8.03
C THR A 51 1.44 13.29 7.30
N GLN A 52 2.55 13.90 6.88
CA GLN A 52 2.54 15.11 6.05
C GLN A 52 1.83 14.89 4.70
N VAL A 53 2.06 13.78 4.01
CA VAL A 53 1.38 13.54 2.72
C VAL A 53 -0.08 13.12 2.92
N MET A 54 -0.39 12.34 3.97
CA MET A 54 -1.76 11.98 4.31
C MET A 54 -2.61 13.18 4.75
N SER A 55 -2.02 14.26 5.25
CA SER A 55 -2.74 15.47 5.68
C SER A 55 -3.50 16.17 4.54
N ILE A 56 -3.15 15.89 3.29
CA ILE A 56 -3.92 16.30 2.10
C ILE A 56 -5.39 15.84 2.22
N HIS A 57 -5.65 14.73 2.92
CA HIS A 57 -6.98 14.20 3.22
C HIS A 57 -7.19 14.05 4.73
N THR A 58 -7.35 15.18 5.43
CA THR A 58 -7.49 15.24 6.90
C THR A 58 -8.53 14.29 7.48
N GLN A 59 -9.69 14.13 6.82
CA GLN A 59 -10.75 13.21 7.23
C GLN A 59 -10.27 11.76 7.31
N TYR A 60 -9.45 11.33 6.36
CA TYR A 60 -8.85 10.00 6.38
C TYR A 60 -7.70 9.92 7.40
N LEU A 61 -6.88 10.98 7.50
CA LEU A 61 -5.74 11.03 8.41
C LEU A 61 -6.18 10.78 9.86
N GLU A 62 -7.29 11.35 10.31
CA GLU A 62 -7.82 11.12 11.67
C GLU A 62 -8.08 9.62 11.92
N SER A 63 -8.80 8.95 11.01
CA SER A 63 -9.08 7.51 11.12
C SER A 63 -7.79 6.68 11.08
N PHE A 64 -6.82 7.06 10.24
CA PHE A 64 -5.52 6.41 10.16
C PHE A 64 -4.75 6.50 11.48
N LEU A 65 -4.55 7.71 12.02
CA LEU A 65 -3.81 7.94 13.26
C LEU A 65 -4.46 7.24 14.45
N ARG A 66 -5.80 7.29 14.58
CA ARG A 66 -6.52 6.58 15.64
C ARG A 66 -6.28 5.08 15.57
N SER A 67 -6.33 4.50 14.37
CA SER A 67 -6.06 3.07 14.19
C SER A 67 -4.60 2.71 14.54
N GLN A 68 -3.63 3.51 14.09
CA GLN A 68 -2.21 3.30 14.37
C GLN A 68 -1.87 3.40 15.85
N PHE A 69 -2.38 4.45 16.51
CA PHE A 69 -2.19 4.66 17.94
C PHE A 69 -2.74 3.48 18.75
N TYR A 70 -3.94 3.01 18.42
CA TYR A 70 -4.53 1.84 19.08
C TYR A 70 -3.69 0.58 18.87
N MET A 71 -3.26 0.30 17.64
CA MET A 71 -2.49 -0.90 17.33
C MET A 71 -1.12 -0.92 17.99
N LEU A 72 -0.45 0.23 18.14
CA LEU A 72 0.97 0.31 18.50
C LEU A 72 1.25 0.84 19.91
N ARG A 73 0.34 1.61 20.52
CA ARG A 73 0.58 2.28 21.81
C ARG A 73 -0.36 1.79 22.92
N MET A 74 -1.63 1.56 22.59
CA MET A 74 -2.63 1.16 23.59
C MET A 74 -2.41 -0.27 24.10
N ASP A 75 -2.93 -0.56 25.29
CA ASP A 75 -2.93 -1.93 25.83
C ASP A 75 -3.63 -2.88 24.85
N GLY A 76 -3.05 -4.07 24.68
CA GLY A 76 -3.49 -5.04 23.70
C GLY A 76 -2.81 -6.40 23.90
N PRO A 77 -3.20 -7.41 23.12
CA PRO A 77 -2.72 -8.79 23.30
C PRO A 77 -1.20 -8.93 23.24
N LEU A 78 -0.52 -8.10 22.44
CA LEU A 78 0.92 -8.17 22.23
C LEU A 78 1.71 -7.12 23.03
N PRO A 79 2.91 -7.45 23.54
CA PRO A 79 3.85 -6.47 24.10
C PRO A 79 4.31 -5.45 23.05
N LEU A 80 4.56 -4.19 23.44
CA LEU A 80 4.94 -3.11 22.52
C LEU A 80 6.15 -3.44 21.62
N PRO A 81 7.27 -4.00 22.12
CA PRO A 81 8.40 -4.35 21.25
C PRO A 81 8.05 -5.41 20.21
N TYR A 82 7.17 -6.37 20.53
CA TYR A 82 6.74 -7.38 19.57
C TYR A 82 5.98 -6.74 18.42
N ARG A 83 5.13 -5.74 18.70
CA ARG A 83 4.34 -5.04 17.69
C ARG A 83 5.23 -4.33 16.68
N HIS A 84 6.24 -3.60 17.16
CA HIS A 84 7.19 -2.91 16.28
C HIS A 84 8.08 -3.89 15.52
N TYR A 85 8.51 -5.01 16.13
CA TYR A 85 9.28 -6.02 15.40
C TYR A 85 8.45 -6.72 14.31
N ILE A 86 7.17 -7.01 14.56
CA ILE A 86 6.24 -7.52 13.54
C ILE A 86 6.08 -6.51 12.39
N ALA A 87 6.01 -5.21 12.69
CA ALA A 87 5.98 -4.16 11.69
C ALA A 87 7.26 -4.12 10.82
N ILE A 88 8.44 -4.32 11.43
CA ILE A 88 9.71 -4.48 10.70
C ILE A 88 9.63 -5.69 9.75
N MET A 89 9.17 -6.84 10.23
CA MET A 89 9.04 -8.06 9.42
C MET A 89 8.07 -7.89 8.24
N ALA A 90 6.97 -7.16 8.45
CA ALA A 90 5.99 -6.84 7.42
C ALA A 90 6.57 -5.91 6.35
N ALA A 91 7.14 -4.78 6.77
CA ALA A 91 7.76 -3.79 5.89
C ALA A 91 8.91 -4.38 5.06
N ALA A 92 9.67 -5.31 5.65
CA ALA A 92 10.74 -6.02 4.98
C ALA A 92 10.25 -6.84 3.77
N ARG A 93 9.03 -7.39 3.77
CA ARG A 93 8.48 -8.13 2.61
C ARG A 93 8.45 -7.34 1.31
N HIS A 94 8.47 -6.01 1.40
CA HIS A 94 8.50 -5.06 0.28
C HIS A 94 9.76 -4.19 0.26
N GLN A 95 10.80 -4.56 1.01
CA GLN A 95 12.05 -3.81 1.09
C GLN A 95 11.83 -2.32 1.47
N CYS A 96 10.80 -2.03 2.27
CA CYS A 96 10.42 -0.67 2.62
C CYS A 96 11.32 -0.14 3.75
N SER A 97 12.50 0.37 3.37
CA SER A 97 13.51 0.87 4.32
C SER A 97 12.98 1.99 5.22
N TYR A 98 12.12 2.86 4.69
CA TYR A 98 11.45 3.92 5.44
C TYR A 98 10.72 3.37 6.68
N LEU A 99 9.82 2.38 6.48
CA LEU A 99 9.03 1.80 7.56
C LEU A 99 9.88 0.94 8.49
N ILE A 100 10.88 0.24 7.95
CA ILE A 100 11.83 -0.54 8.76
C ILE A 100 12.54 0.40 9.74
N ASN A 101 13.14 1.49 9.24
CA ASN A 101 13.89 2.43 10.08
C ASN A 101 12.99 3.07 11.15
N MET A 102 11.80 3.52 10.76
CA MET A 102 10.81 4.06 11.69
C MET A 102 10.50 3.09 12.84
N HIS A 103 10.33 1.80 12.53
CA HIS A 103 10.03 0.81 13.56
C HIS A 103 11.24 0.26 14.31
N VAL A 104 12.45 0.33 13.74
CA VAL A 104 13.68 0.08 14.49
C VAL A 104 13.81 1.08 15.63
N ASP A 105 13.59 2.37 15.35
CA ASP A 105 13.66 3.42 16.36
C ASP A 105 12.60 3.22 17.46
N GLU A 106 11.35 2.97 17.08
CA GLU A 106 10.27 2.72 18.05
C GLU A 106 10.41 1.40 18.80
N PHE A 107 10.95 0.36 18.17
CA PHE A 107 11.28 -0.90 18.83
C PHE A 107 12.28 -0.69 19.97
N LEU A 108 13.34 0.07 19.72
CA LEU A 108 14.34 0.39 20.75
C LEU A 108 13.77 1.27 21.85
N LYS A 109 13.00 2.31 21.50
CA LYS A 109 12.33 3.21 22.48
C LYS A 109 11.36 2.47 23.41
N THR A 110 10.70 1.42 22.92
CA THR A 110 9.75 0.63 23.71
C THR A 110 10.41 -0.49 24.53
N GLY A 111 11.75 -0.54 24.59
CA GLY A 111 12.49 -1.53 25.36
C GLY A 111 12.77 -2.84 24.61
N GLY A 112 12.76 -2.79 23.28
CA GLY A 112 13.15 -3.92 22.43
C GLY A 112 14.61 -4.33 22.61
N ILE A 113 14.85 -5.64 22.49
CA ILE A 113 16.17 -6.25 22.61
C ILE A 113 16.96 -5.96 21.33
N ALA A 114 18.00 -5.14 21.42
CA ALA A 114 18.77 -4.66 20.26
C ALA A 114 19.35 -5.81 19.41
N GLU A 115 19.71 -6.93 20.03
CA GLU A 115 20.23 -8.12 19.34
C GLU A 115 19.25 -8.68 18.31
N TRP A 116 17.93 -8.47 18.47
CA TRP A 116 16.93 -8.91 17.49
C TRP A 116 17.11 -8.24 16.13
N LEU A 117 17.68 -7.02 16.10
CA LEU A 117 17.92 -6.25 14.88
C LEU A 117 19.09 -6.80 14.03
N ASN A 118 19.83 -7.78 14.56
CA ASN A 118 20.88 -8.45 13.80
C ASN A 118 20.32 -9.43 12.77
N GLY A 119 19.05 -9.82 12.88
CA GLY A 119 18.35 -10.64 11.89
C GLY A 119 17.42 -11.68 12.50
N LEU A 120 16.67 -12.38 11.65
CA LEU A 120 15.68 -13.36 12.06
C LEU A 120 16.26 -14.48 12.93
N GLU A 121 17.55 -14.80 12.84
CA GLU A 121 18.17 -15.82 13.69
C GLU A 121 18.20 -15.46 15.18
N TYR A 122 18.20 -14.15 15.51
CA TYR A 122 18.31 -13.63 16.87
C TYR A 122 16.97 -13.44 17.60
N ILE A 123 15.84 -13.62 16.92
CA ILE A 123 14.51 -13.49 17.54
C ILE A 123 14.00 -14.80 18.15
N PRO A 124 13.06 -14.72 19.12
CA PRO A 124 12.35 -15.88 19.65
C PRO A 124 11.70 -16.71 18.55
N GLN A 125 11.71 -18.04 18.72
CA GLN A 125 11.08 -18.98 17.78
C GLN A 125 9.60 -18.65 17.54
N ARG A 126 8.92 -18.13 18.57
CA ARG A 126 7.55 -17.65 18.49
C ARG A 126 7.33 -16.62 17.37
N LEU A 127 8.22 -15.64 17.23
CA LEU A 127 8.15 -14.63 16.15
C LEU A 127 8.58 -15.22 14.81
N LYS A 128 9.60 -16.09 14.77
CA LYS A 128 10.01 -16.81 13.56
C LYS A 128 8.85 -17.59 12.93
N ASN A 129 8.02 -18.25 13.75
CA ASN A 129 6.87 -19.01 13.29
C ASN A 129 5.86 -18.16 12.48
N LEU A 130 5.85 -16.83 12.67
CA LEU A 130 4.98 -15.90 11.95
C LEU A 130 5.43 -15.64 10.49
N ASN A 131 6.66 -16.03 10.11
CA ASN A 131 7.20 -15.78 8.75
C ASN A 131 6.35 -16.37 7.63
N GLU A 132 5.79 -17.57 7.84
CA GLU A 132 4.96 -18.22 6.83
C GLU A 132 3.69 -17.42 6.55
N ILE A 133 2.96 -16.98 7.59
CA ILE A 133 1.75 -16.18 7.37
C ILE A 133 2.09 -14.78 6.87
N ASN A 134 3.20 -14.17 7.32
CA ASN A 134 3.70 -12.88 6.84
C ASN A 134 3.92 -12.88 5.33
N LYS A 135 4.71 -13.84 4.80
CA LYS A 135 4.99 -13.89 3.36
C LYS A 135 3.73 -14.18 2.53
N LEU A 136 2.82 -15.02 3.04
CA LEU A 136 1.57 -15.33 2.35
C LEU A 136 0.65 -14.11 2.31
N LEU A 137 0.45 -13.41 3.44
CA LEU A 137 -0.33 -12.18 3.51
C LEU A 137 0.18 -11.14 2.50
N ALA A 138 1.48 -10.84 2.52
CA ALA A 138 2.08 -9.81 1.68
C ALA A 138 1.88 -10.06 0.17
N HIS A 139 1.95 -11.33 -0.26
CA HIS A 139 2.15 -11.65 -1.67
C HIS A 139 1.07 -12.52 -2.29
N ARG A 140 0.50 -13.47 -1.54
CA ARG A 140 -0.48 -14.46 -2.04
C ARG A 140 -1.46 -14.87 -0.93
N PRO A 141 -2.28 -13.93 -0.40
CA PRO A 141 -3.10 -14.18 0.78
C PRO A 141 -4.15 -15.28 0.58
N TRP A 142 -4.56 -15.55 -0.66
CA TRP A 142 -5.45 -16.65 -1.01
C TRP A 142 -4.90 -18.06 -0.73
N LEU A 143 -3.59 -18.20 -0.49
CA LEU A 143 -2.97 -19.47 -0.09
C LEU A 143 -3.06 -19.74 1.42
N ILE A 144 -3.56 -18.78 2.21
CA ILE A 144 -3.71 -18.95 3.65
C ILE A 144 -4.84 -19.96 3.91
N THR A 145 -4.52 -20.99 4.68
CA THR A 145 -5.45 -22.07 5.04
C THR A 145 -5.54 -22.23 6.55
N LYS A 146 -6.54 -23.00 7.02
CA LYS A 146 -6.70 -23.29 8.45
C LYS A 146 -5.51 -24.04 9.05
N GLU A 147 -4.77 -24.80 8.24
CA GLU A 147 -3.56 -25.52 8.67
C GLU A 147 -2.43 -24.54 9.04
N HIS A 148 -2.33 -23.40 8.34
CA HIS A 148 -1.39 -22.34 8.71
C HIS A 148 -1.75 -21.76 10.08
N ILE A 149 -3.05 -21.50 10.34
CA ILE A 149 -3.53 -21.03 11.63
C ILE A 149 -3.26 -22.07 12.73
N GLN A 150 -3.59 -23.34 12.47
CA GLN A 150 -3.39 -24.43 13.41
C GLN A 150 -1.92 -24.58 13.81
N LYS A 151 -0.96 -24.37 12.89
CA LYS A 151 0.47 -24.41 13.22
C LYS A 151 0.88 -23.31 14.23
N LEU A 152 0.22 -22.15 14.20
CA LEU A 152 0.55 -21.02 15.07
C LEU A 152 -0.10 -21.12 16.46
N VAL A 153 -1.30 -21.69 16.55
CA VAL A 153 -2.12 -21.73 17.79
C VAL A 153 -2.16 -23.10 18.48
N LYS A 154 -1.33 -24.05 18.03
CA LYS A 154 -1.18 -25.37 18.69
C LYS A 154 -0.79 -25.21 20.16
N THR A 155 -1.01 -26.23 20.97
CA THR A 155 -0.57 -26.22 22.38
C THR A 155 0.91 -26.61 22.49
N GLY A 156 1.67 -25.93 23.36
CA GLY A 156 3.11 -26.16 23.55
C GLY A 156 3.91 -24.86 23.77
N GLU A 157 5.23 -24.93 23.63
CA GLU A 157 6.13 -23.77 23.71
C GLU A 157 6.08 -22.94 22.42
N ASN A 158 6.21 -21.61 22.52
CA ASN A 158 6.25 -20.67 21.39
C ASN A 158 4.95 -20.51 20.57
N ASN A 159 3.80 -20.78 21.17
CA ASN A 159 2.51 -20.65 20.47
C ASN A 159 1.89 -19.27 20.61
N TRP A 160 0.92 -19.01 19.73
CA TRP A 160 0.12 -17.80 19.70
C TRP A 160 -1.28 -18.09 20.24
N SER A 161 -1.79 -17.24 21.13
CA SER A 161 -3.23 -17.21 21.37
C SER A 161 -3.94 -16.58 20.16
N LEU A 162 -5.24 -16.84 20.01
CA LEU A 162 -6.03 -16.25 18.93
C LEU A 162 -6.09 -14.72 18.99
N PRO A 163 -6.27 -14.06 20.16
CA PRO A 163 -6.13 -12.60 20.28
C PRO A 163 -4.79 -12.06 19.78
N GLU A 164 -3.69 -12.67 20.20
CA GLU A 164 -2.34 -12.27 19.79
C GLU A 164 -2.11 -12.46 18.29
N LEU A 165 -2.61 -13.58 17.73
CA LEU A 165 -2.52 -13.84 16.30
C LEU A 165 -3.34 -12.84 15.48
N VAL A 166 -4.55 -12.49 15.92
CA VAL A 166 -5.36 -11.45 15.25
C VAL A 166 -4.65 -10.11 15.29
N HIS A 167 -4.10 -9.71 16.44
CA HIS A 167 -3.32 -8.48 16.54
C HIS A 167 -2.11 -8.50 15.59
N ALA A 168 -1.36 -9.60 15.53
CA ALA A 168 -0.24 -9.76 14.62
C ALA A 168 -0.66 -9.69 13.15
N VAL A 169 -1.73 -10.38 12.75
CA VAL A 169 -2.26 -10.36 11.38
C VAL A 169 -2.69 -8.95 10.97
N VAL A 170 -3.33 -8.20 11.88
CA VAL A 170 -3.70 -6.80 11.65
C VAL A 170 -2.47 -5.92 11.44
N LEU A 171 -1.42 -6.08 12.26
CA LEU A 171 -0.16 -5.35 12.09
C LEU A 171 0.53 -5.69 10.76
N LEU A 172 0.62 -6.98 10.41
CA LEU A 172 1.22 -7.44 9.15
C LEU A 172 0.50 -6.80 7.94
N ALA A 173 -0.83 -6.98 7.86
CA ALA A 173 -1.62 -6.44 6.76
C ALA A 173 -1.55 -4.91 6.69
N HIS A 174 -1.54 -4.23 7.84
CA HIS A 174 -1.39 -2.78 7.90
C HIS A 174 -0.07 -2.31 7.28
N TYR A 175 1.06 -2.93 7.63
CA TYR A 175 2.37 -2.48 7.13
C TYR A 175 2.72 -2.97 5.73
N HIS A 176 2.11 -4.06 5.24
CA HIS A 176 2.12 -4.38 3.81
C HIS A 176 1.39 -3.32 2.99
N ALA A 177 0.20 -2.95 3.43
CA ALA A 177 -0.61 -1.92 2.80
C ALA A 177 0.10 -0.56 2.86
N LEU A 178 0.63 -0.16 4.03
CA LEU A 178 1.32 1.11 4.20
C LEU A 178 2.60 1.20 3.35
N ALA A 179 3.31 0.08 3.11
CA ALA A 179 4.41 0.06 2.14
C ALA A 179 3.93 0.46 0.73
N SER A 180 2.71 0.04 0.34
CA SER A 180 2.10 0.46 -0.93
C SER A 180 1.92 1.97 -0.99
N PHE A 181 1.46 2.59 0.10
CA PHE A 181 1.33 4.05 0.17
C PHE A 181 2.68 4.76 0.15
N VAL A 182 3.68 4.24 0.88
CA VAL A 182 5.05 4.81 0.92
C VAL A 182 5.65 4.89 -0.48
N PHE A 183 5.63 3.79 -1.22
CA PHE A 183 6.18 3.75 -2.57
C PHE A 183 5.28 4.47 -3.59
N GLY A 184 3.96 4.29 -3.50
CA GLY A 184 2.97 4.95 -4.37
C GLY A 184 2.99 6.47 -4.28
N SER A 185 3.20 7.01 -3.08
CA SER A 185 3.28 8.46 -2.84
C SER A 185 4.72 8.98 -2.89
N GLY A 186 5.70 8.13 -3.17
CA GLY A 186 7.11 8.49 -3.29
C GLY A 186 7.68 9.13 -2.02
N ILE A 187 7.31 8.62 -0.84
CA ILE A 187 7.70 9.22 0.45
C ILE A 187 9.22 9.23 0.61
N ASN A 188 9.76 10.39 0.99
CA ASN A 188 11.19 10.55 1.25
C ASN A 188 11.55 10.05 2.66
N PRO A 189 12.78 9.55 2.87
CA PRO A 189 13.31 9.29 4.21
C PRO A 189 13.21 10.50 5.14
N GLU A 190 13.05 10.24 6.44
CA GLU A 190 13.09 11.29 7.46
C GLU A 190 14.45 12.01 7.47
N ARG A 191 14.43 13.32 7.76
CA ARG A 191 15.66 14.11 7.91
C ARG A 191 16.19 13.97 9.32
N ASP A 192 17.42 13.52 9.45
CA ASP A 192 18.11 13.50 10.73
C ASP A 192 18.65 14.91 11.08
N PRO A 193 18.20 15.55 12.18
CA PRO A 193 18.62 16.90 12.55
C PRO A 193 20.12 17.03 12.88
N ASP A 194 20.84 15.93 13.17
CA ASP A 194 22.24 15.97 13.64
C ASP A 194 23.32 15.82 12.55
N THR A 195 22.95 15.97 11.26
CA THR A 195 23.90 15.80 10.14
C THR A 195 24.82 17.02 9.92
N SER A 196 25.52 17.46 10.96
CA SER A 196 26.74 18.26 10.82
C SER A 196 28.02 17.46 11.08
N ASN A 197 27.96 16.29 11.73
CA ASN A 197 29.14 15.46 12.01
C ASN A 197 28.84 13.94 11.89
N GLY A 198 29.00 13.41 10.66
CA GLY A 198 29.47 12.06 10.36
C GLY A 198 28.97 10.84 11.15
N VAL A 199 27.74 10.38 10.88
CA VAL A 199 27.37 8.97 10.57
C VAL A 199 26.12 9.06 9.69
N ARG A 200 26.10 8.47 8.49
CA ARG A 200 24.92 8.50 7.61
C ARG A 200 23.92 7.44 8.09
N LEU A 201 22.76 7.84 8.61
CA LEU A 201 21.59 6.97 8.60
C LEU A 201 21.03 6.90 7.17
N ILE A 202 21.27 5.73 6.55
CA ILE A 202 20.43 5.02 5.57
C ILE A 202 19.60 5.91 4.62
N ALA A 203 20.20 6.32 3.50
CA ALA A 203 19.48 6.79 2.32
C ALA A 203 19.45 5.66 1.28
N VAL A 204 18.49 4.74 1.39
CA VAL A 204 18.24 3.74 0.34
C VAL A 204 16.74 3.51 0.19
N ASN A 205 16.04 4.53 -0.31
CA ASN A 205 14.98 4.24 -1.27
C ASN A 205 15.67 4.27 -2.63
N ASN A 206 15.99 3.10 -3.19
CA ASN A 206 16.43 2.97 -4.57
C ASN A 206 15.24 3.29 -5.49
N PHE A 207 14.80 4.55 -5.53
CA PHE A 207 14.16 5.07 -6.71
C PHE A 207 15.19 4.91 -7.83
N CYS A 208 14.83 4.27 -8.95
CA CYS A 208 15.74 4.17 -10.08
C CYS A 208 16.19 5.59 -10.46
N VAL A 209 17.46 5.92 -10.18
CA VAL A 209 18.14 7.17 -10.55
C VAL A 209 18.48 7.17 -12.04
N CYS A 210 17.70 6.47 -12.86
CA CYS A 210 17.97 6.33 -14.28
C CYS A 210 17.57 7.56 -15.11
N ASP A 211 16.96 8.60 -14.54
CA ASP A 211 16.49 9.78 -15.31
C ASP A 211 17.11 11.14 -14.91
N LEU A 212 17.97 11.24 -13.89
CA LEU A 212 18.60 12.53 -13.52
C LEU A 212 19.69 13.01 -14.49
N ALA A 213 20.03 12.21 -15.52
CA ALA A 213 21.04 12.56 -16.51
C ALA A 213 20.48 13.23 -17.79
N ASN A 214 19.16 13.43 -17.91
CA ASN A 214 18.57 14.00 -19.13
C ASN A 214 17.86 15.35 -18.95
N ASP A 215 17.90 15.94 -17.74
CA ASP A 215 17.21 17.22 -17.43
C ASP A 215 17.95 18.48 -17.92
N ASN A 216 19.14 18.38 -18.51
CA ASN A 216 19.87 19.55 -19.01
C ASN A 216 19.50 20.00 -20.43
N ASN A 217 18.37 19.53 -21.01
CA ASN A 217 17.91 19.98 -22.33
C ASN A 217 16.47 20.53 -22.36
N ILE A 218 15.82 20.77 -21.21
CA ILE A 218 14.44 21.29 -21.13
C ILE A 218 14.39 22.68 -20.47
N GLU A 219 15.38 23.54 -20.70
CA GLU A 219 15.28 24.97 -20.34
C GLU A 219 15.32 25.92 -21.55
N ASN A 220 15.47 25.43 -22.78
CA ASN A 220 15.49 26.29 -23.98
C ASN A 220 14.51 25.87 -25.11
N ALA A 221 13.54 24.99 -24.84
CA ALA A 221 12.49 24.64 -25.78
C ALA A 221 11.10 25.07 -25.27
N SER A 222 10.99 26.30 -24.79
CA SER A 222 9.69 26.92 -24.55
C SER A 222 9.29 27.70 -25.80
N LEU A 223 8.11 27.38 -26.33
CA LEU A 223 7.17 28.22 -27.13
C LEU A 223 6.66 27.71 -28.49
N THR A 224 6.80 26.44 -28.92
CA THR A 224 6.17 26.02 -30.21
C THR A 224 5.55 24.61 -30.31
N SER A 225 5.21 23.89 -29.24
CA SER A 225 4.49 22.60 -29.40
C SER A 225 3.46 22.23 -28.31
N SER A 226 2.75 23.21 -27.75
CA SER A 226 1.85 23.02 -26.61
C SER A 226 0.39 22.65 -26.93
N ASN A 227 -0.01 22.51 -28.20
CA ASN A 227 -1.44 22.33 -28.53
C ASN A 227 -1.88 20.89 -28.85
N PHE A 228 -0.98 19.95 -29.16
CA PHE A 228 -1.41 18.62 -29.64
C PHE A 228 -1.65 17.60 -28.50
N GLY A 229 -0.86 17.66 -27.42
CA GLY A 229 -0.99 16.70 -26.29
C GLY A 229 -2.00 17.10 -25.22
N ILE A 230 -2.30 18.39 -25.04
CA ILE A 230 -3.23 18.86 -24.00
C ILE A 230 -4.68 18.59 -24.41
N ALA A 231 -5.01 18.83 -25.68
CA ALA A 231 -6.36 18.64 -26.22
C ALA A 231 -6.82 17.18 -26.17
N ASP A 232 -5.94 16.24 -26.52
CA ASP A 232 -6.19 14.80 -26.45
C ASP A 232 -6.49 14.36 -25.01
N SER A 233 -5.71 14.90 -24.08
CA SER A 233 -5.77 14.59 -22.66
C SER A 233 -7.04 15.16 -21.98
N LEU A 234 -7.52 16.34 -22.40
CA LEU A 234 -8.80 16.90 -21.95
C LEU A 234 -9.99 16.10 -22.52
N SER A 235 -9.88 15.66 -23.78
CA SER A 235 -10.89 14.80 -24.39
C SER A 235 -11.03 13.46 -23.67
N GLU A 236 -9.92 12.86 -23.20
CA GLU A 236 -9.94 11.63 -22.40
C GLU A 236 -10.66 11.81 -21.05
N LEU A 237 -10.45 12.95 -20.38
CA LEU A 237 -11.11 13.29 -19.12
C LEU A 237 -12.63 13.46 -19.31
N GLU A 238 -13.06 14.22 -20.32
CA GLU A 238 -14.48 14.40 -20.64
C GLU A 238 -15.13 13.05 -21.01
N ALA A 239 -14.46 12.23 -21.80
CA ALA A 239 -14.94 10.89 -22.16
C ALA A 239 -15.03 9.95 -20.96
N LEU A 240 -14.17 10.10 -19.94
CA LEU A 240 -14.28 9.36 -18.69
C LEU A 240 -15.52 9.80 -17.89
N MET A 241 -15.74 11.10 -17.75
CA MET A 241 -16.92 11.64 -17.06
C MET A 241 -18.22 11.21 -17.75
N GLU A 242 -18.25 11.23 -19.08
CA GLU A 242 -19.41 10.76 -19.84
C GLU A 242 -19.66 9.25 -19.63
N ARG A 243 -18.61 8.42 -19.64
CA ARG A 243 -18.71 6.99 -19.32
C ARG A 243 -19.24 6.75 -17.91
N MET A 244 -18.77 7.51 -16.93
CA MET A 244 -19.27 7.40 -15.55
C MET A 244 -20.75 7.75 -15.44
N LYS A 245 -21.18 8.81 -16.11
CA LYS A 245 -22.59 9.23 -16.12
C LYS A 245 -23.48 8.18 -16.76
N ARG A 246 -23.09 7.64 -17.92
CA ARG A 246 -23.83 6.55 -18.58
C ARG A 246 -23.96 5.32 -17.68
N LEU A 247 -22.88 4.90 -17.03
CA LEU A 247 -22.91 3.76 -16.10
C LEU A 247 -23.77 4.00 -14.85
N GLN A 248 -24.03 5.25 -14.47
CA GLN A 248 -24.96 5.59 -13.38
C GLN A 248 -26.41 5.54 -13.86
N GLU A 249 -26.69 6.01 -15.08
CA GLU A 249 -28.02 5.97 -15.70
C GLU A 249 -28.42 4.52 -16.07
N ASP A 250 -27.53 3.74 -16.68
CA ASP A 250 -27.80 2.36 -17.13
C ASP A 250 -28.05 1.38 -15.97
N LYS A 251 -27.55 1.68 -14.76
CA LYS A 251 -27.79 0.87 -13.56
C LYS A 251 -29.26 0.85 -13.14
N GLU A 252 -30.06 1.81 -13.59
CA GLU A 252 -31.48 1.87 -13.27
C GLU A 252 -32.34 0.98 -14.20
N ASP A 253 -31.82 0.58 -15.37
CA ASP A 253 -32.61 -0.03 -16.45
C ASP A 253 -32.25 -1.48 -16.82
N GLU A 254 -30.99 -1.94 -16.71
CA GLU A 254 -30.59 -3.32 -17.09
C GLU A 254 -29.51 -3.94 -16.17
N GLU A 255 -29.91 -4.79 -15.22
CA GLU A 255 -28.96 -5.61 -14.45
C GLU A 255 -28.52 -6.86 -15.24
N ALA A 256 -27.20 -6.97 -15.51
CA ALA A 256 -26.61 -8.15 -16.13
C ALA A 256 -26.87 -9.42 -15.29
N SER A 257 -26.99 -10.58 -15.94
CA SER A 257 -27.19 -11.83 -15.22
C SER A 257 -25.96 -12.21 -14.37
N GLN A 258 -26.19 -12.97 -13.28
CA GLN A 258 -25.11 -13.47 -12.40
C GLN A 258 -24.05 -14.30 -13.15
N GLU A 259 -24.46 -15.07 -14.16
CA GLU A 259 -23.53 -15.84 -15.00
C GLU A 259 -22.67 -14.92 -15.86
N GLU A 260 -23.28 -13.89 -16.45
CA GLU A 260 -22.55 -12.89 -17.22
C GLU A 260 -21.56 -12.10 -16.35
N MET A 261 -21.97 -11.63 -15.17
CA MET A 261 -21.08 -10.97 -14.22
C MET A 261 -19.89 -11.85 -13.83
N ALA A 262 -20.11 -13.15 -13.63
CA ALA A 262 -19.03 -14.10 -13.39
C ALA A 262 -18.07 -14.23 -14.59
N THR A 263 -18.58 -14.23 -15.83
CA THR A 263 -17.73 -14.26 -17.03
C THR A 263 -16.91 -12.98 -17.20
N ARG A 264 -17.49 -11.81 -16.90
CA ARG A 264 -16.82 -10.51 -16.95
C ARG A 264 -15.71 -10.44 -15.89
N PHE A 265 -15.95 -10.96 -14.69
CA PHE A 265 -14.91 -11.12 -13.68
C PHE A 265 -13.76 -12.00 -14.19
N GLU A 266 -14.04 -13.19 -14.73
CA GLU A 266 -12.99 -14.08 -15.27
C GLU A 266 -12.21 -13.44 -16.42
N LYS A 267 -12.85 -12.58 -17.22
CA LYS A 267 -12.18 -11.79 -18.26
C LYS A 267 -11.24 -10.76 -17.65
N GLU A 268 -11.69 -9.94 -16.71
CA GLU A 268 -10.87 -8.92 -16.05
C GLU A 268 -9.68 -9.55 -15.31
N LYS A 269 -9.94 -10.65 -14.60
CA LYS A 269 -8.91 -11.46 -13.92
C LYS A 269 -7.82 -11.94 -14.88
N LYS A 270 -8.20 -12.36 -16.09
CA LYS A 270 -7.25 -12.76 -17.15
C LYS A 270 -6.55 -11.56 -17.78
N GLU A 271 -7.25 -10.44 -17.97
CA GLU A 271 -6.66 -9.23 -18.54
C GLU A 271 -5.60 -8.65 -17.60
N SER A 272 -5.82 -8.73 -16.28
CA SER A 272 -4.82 -8.38 -15.28
C SER A 272 -3.49 -9.13 -15.49
N LEU A 273 -3.49 -10.36 -16.01
CA LEU A 273 -2.24 -11.07 -16.38
C LEU A 273 -1.43 -10.33 -17.45
N LEU A 274 -2.10 -9.63 -18.37
CA LEU A 274 -1.48 -8.89 -19.47
C LEU A 274 -0.93 -7.53 -19.01
N VAL A 275 -1.30 -7.09 -17.81
CA VAL A 275 -0.76 -5.90 -17.17
C VAL A 275 0.62 -6.25 -16.61
N ILE A 276 1.66 -5.89 -17.37
CA ILE A 276 3.06 -6.10 -17.00
C ILE A 276 3.49 -4.93 -16.12
N SER A 277 3.78 -5.20 -14.84
CA SER A 277 4.47 -4.25 -13.97
C SER A 277 5.90 -4.08 -14.49
N GLY A 278 6.29 -2.84 -14.78
CA GLY A 278 7.53 -2.48 -15.46
C GLY A 278 8.78 -2.95 -14.71
N GLY A 279 9.26 -4.14 -15.07
CA GLY A 279 10.52 -4.71 -14.55
C GLY A 279 11.22 -5.64 -15.54
N ILE A 280 10.68 -5.83 -16.75
CA ILE A 280 11.41 -6.51 -17.82
C ILE A 280 12.16 -5.44 -18.62
N CYS A 281 13.28 -4.97 -18.08
CA CYS A 281 14.36 -4.53 -18.95
C CYS A 281 14.79 -5.79 -19.72
N ALA A 282 14.50 -5.83 -21.02
CA ALA A 282 14.87 -6.93 -21.90
C ALA A 282 16.38 -6.94 -22.19
N PHE A 283 17.23 -6.90 -21.17
CA PHE A 283 18.67 -7.17 -21.28
C PHE A 283 19.18 -7.72 -19.93
N PRO A 284 19.79 -8.91 -19.89
CA PRO A 284 20.50 -9.37 -18.71
C PRO A 284 21.79 -8.55 -18.61
N VAL A 285 21.77 -7.47 -17.83
CA VAL A 285 23.02 -6.81 -17.44
C VAL A 285 23.51 -7.57 -16.20
N PRO A 286 24.66 -8.26 -16.26
CA PRO A 286 25.21 -8.95 -15.10
C PRO A 286 25.75 -7.88 -14.16
N PHE A 287 24.98 -7.50 -13.14
CA PHE A 287 25.47 -6.65 -12.06
C PHE A 287 26.20 -7.53 -11.04
N SER A 288 27.50 -7.68 -11.25
CA SER A 288 28.46 -8.00 -10.19
C SER A 288 28.85 -6.71 -9.48
N PHE A 289 28.60 -6.62 -8.16
CA PHE A 289 29.20 -5.59 -7.31
C PHE A 289 29.97 -6.29 -6.18
N ASP A 290 31.26 -6.48 -6.41
CA ASP A 290 32.27 -6.30 -5.37
C ASP A 290 32.37 -4.78 -5.15
N ASP A 291 31.67 -4.27 -4.13
CA ASP A 291 32.03 -3.00 -3.49
C ASP A 291 31.46 -3.00 -2.06
N GLU A 292 32.34 -2.95 -1.06
CA GLU A 292 32.01 -2.90 0.36
C GLU A 292 31.30 -1.57 0.68
N ILE A 293 29.98 -1.57 0.57
CA ILE A 293 29.10 -0.53 1.12
C ILE A 293 28.24 -1.23 2.16
N VAL A 294 28.16 -0.68 3.38
CA VAL A 294 27.28 -1.16 4.46
C VAL A 294 25.82 -0.99 4.02
N SER A 295 25.38 -1.90 3.15
CA SER A 295 24.00 -2.20 2.84
C SER A 295 23.41 -2.79 4.11
N THR A 296 22.48 -2.09 4.76
CA THR A 296 21.65 -2.74 5.76
C THR A 296 20.80 -3.75 5.00
N ASP A 297 21.27 -4.98 4.99
CA ASP A 297 20.66 -6.05 4.23
C ASP A 297 19.26 -6.34 4.78
N VAL A 298 18.24 -5.73 4.17
CA VAL A 298 16.81 -5.93 4.50
C VAL A 298 16.46 -7.42 4.47
N SER A 299 17.22 -8.22 3.72
CA SER A 299 17.08 -9.68 3.68
C SER A 299 17.24 -10.33 5.04
N ARG A 300 17.95 -9.71 6.00
CA ARG A 300 18.11 -10.24 7.36
C ARG A 300 16.80 -10.40 8.12
N TYR A 301 15.75 -9.68 7.72
CA TYR A 301 14.43 -9.71 8.34
C TYR A 301 13.42 -10.61 7.57
N ILE A 302 13.88 -11.35 6.55
CA ILE A 302 13.01 -12.03 5.58
C ILE A 302 13.44 -13.48 5.38
N GLU A 303 12.49 -14.40 5.51
CA GLU A 303 12.62 -15.76 4.95
C GLU A 303 12.05 -15.82 3.53
N ASP A 304 12.72 -16.54 2.62
CA ASP A 304 12.29 -16.67 1.22
C ASP A 304 12.08 -15.31 0.52
N PRO A 305 13.18 -14.55 0.28
CA PRO A 305 13.11 -13.22 -0.34
C PRO A 305 12.63 -13.26 -1.80
N GLY A 306 12.73 -14.41 -2.46
CA GLY A 306 12.22 -14.61 -3.82
C GLY A 306 10.70 -14.80 -3.90
N PHE A 307 10.02 -14.99 -2.77
CA PHE A 307 8.57 -15.12 -2.72
C PHE A 307 7.89 -13.76 -2.93
N GLY A 308 7.47 -13.52 -4.17
CA GLY A 308 6.66 -12.36 -4.55
C GLY A 308 5.24 -12.72 -4.98
N TYR A 309 4.47 -11.69 -5.29
CA TYR A 309 3.16 -11.83 -5.91
C TYR A 309 3.23 -12.70 -7.18
N LYS A 310 2.19 -13.50 -7.39
CA LYS A 310 1.92 -14.19 -8.65
C LYS A 310 0.47 -13.97 -8.96
N ASP A 311 0.16 -13.62 -10.20
CA ASP A 311 -1.21 -13.36 -10.60
C ASP A 311 -2.13 -14.51 -10.21
N PHE A 312 -3.21 -14.20 -9.51
CA PHE A 312 -4.20 -15.20 -9.08
C PHE A 312 -4.79 -15.97 -10.29
N ALA A 313 -4.88 -15.34 -11.46
CA ALA A 313 -5.34 -15.98 -12.70
C ALA A 313 -4.31 -16.93 -13.36
N ARG A 314 -3.04 -16.95 -12.93
CA ARG A 314 -2.00 -17.75 -13.58
C ARG A 314 -2.29 -19.22 -13.38
N ARG A 315 -2.61 -19.94 -14.46
CA ARG A 315 -2.87 -21.38 -14.43
C ARG A 315 -1.55 -22.14 -14.24
N GLY A 316 -1.40 -22.76 -13.07
CA GLY A 316 -0.27 -23.62 -12.71
C GLY A 316 -0.41 -24.14 -11.27
N GLU A 317 -0.65 -25.45 -11.17
CA GLU A 317 -0.67 -26.36 -10.01
C GLU A 317 -1.89 -26.46 -9.08
N ASP A 318 -2.72 -25.44 -8.89
CA ASP A 318 -4.03 -25.64 -8.22
C ASP A 318 -5.08 -24.74 -8.87
N HIS A 319 -6.21 -25.32 -9.28
CA HIS A 319 -7.40 -24.53 -9.65
C HIS A 319 -7.96 -23.85 -8.39
N LEU A 320 -7.28 -22.80 -7.92
CA LEU A 320 -7.70 -22.04 -6.75
C LEU A 320 -9.08 -21.42 -7.05
N PRO A 321 -10.10 -21.72 -6.22
CA PRO A 321 -11.43 -21.21 -6.47
C PRO A 321 -11.45 -19.70 -6.24
N THR A 322 -12.09 -18.96 -7.16
CA THR A 322 -12.43 -17.56 -6.97
C THR A 322 -13.15 -17.39 -5.62
N PHE A 323 -12.69 -16.44 -4.81
CA PHE A 323 -13.31 -16.14 -3.53
C PHE A 323 -14.49 -15.20 -3.76
N ARG A 324 -15.70 -15.74 -3.60
CA ARG A 324 -16.93 -14.97 -3.64
C ARG A 324 -17.07 -14.16 -2.34
N ALA A 325 -17.10 -12.84 -2.43
CA ALA A 325 -17.08 -11.94 -1.27
C ALA A 325 -18.24 -12.22 -0.30
N GLN A 326 -19.41 -12.57 -0.83
CA GLN A 326 -20.63 -12.92 -0.09
C GLN A 326 -20.41 -14.12 0.87
N ASP A 327 -19.50 -15.04 0.54
CA ASP A 327 -19.20 -16.21 1.39
C ASP A 327 -18.49 -15.80 2.68
N TYR A 328 -17.79 -14.66 2.68
CA TYR A 328 -17.09 -14.12 3.85
C TYR A 328 -16.82 -12.61 3.69
N THR A 329 -17.81 -11.77 4.00
CA THR A 329 -17.66 -10.30 3.96
C THR A 329 -17.04 -9.73 5.23
N TRP A 330 -16.46 -8.53 5.12
CA TRP A 330 -15.99 -7.76 6.27
C TRP A 330 -17.14 -7.50 7.26
N GLU A 331 -18.24 -6.93 6.76
CA GLU A 331 -19.39 -6.49 7.58
C GLU A 331 -20.02 -7.62 8.39
N ASN A 332 -20.21 -8.80 7.78
CA ASN A 332 -20.93 -9.90 8.43
C ASN A 332 -20.00 -10.80 9.25
N HIS A 333 -18.73 -10.97 8.83
CA HIS A 333 -17.84 -11.97 9.41
C HIS A 333 -16.55 -11.36 9.97
N GLY A 334 -15.80 -10.64 9.13
CA GLY A 334 -14.47 -10.13 9.47
C GLY A 334 -14.48 -9.20 10.69
N PHE A 335 -15.36 -8.21 10.67
CA PHE A 335 -15.56 -7.25 11.75
C PHE A 335 -15.86 -7.96 13.07
N SER A 336 -16.87 -8.84 13.07
CA SER A 336 -17.32 -9.57 14.26
C SER A 336 -16.22 -10.47 14.84
N LEU A 337 -15.44 -11.14 14.00
CA LEU A 337 -14.33 -11.98 14.45
C LEU A 337 -13.22 -11.15 15.09
N VAL A 338 -12.80 -10.07 14.43
CA VAL A 338 -11.74 -9.20 14.92
C VAL A 338 -12.14 -8.58 16.24
N ASN A 339 -13.32 -7.96 16.32
CA ASN A 339 -13.78 -7.28 17.53
C ASN A 339 -13.94 -8.24 18.73
N ARG A 340 -14.21 -9.53 18.47
CA ARG A 340 -14.28 -10.55 19.53
C ARG A 340 -12.91 -10.97 20.05
N LEU A 341 -11.87 -10.96 19.21
CA LEU A 341 -10.53 -11.47 19.56
C LEU A 341 -9.56 -10.35 19.94
N TYR A 342 -9.72 -9.15 19.40
CA TYR A 342 -9.01 -7.94 19.76
C TYR A 342 -10.07 -6.84 19.80
N SER A 343 -10.52 -6.47 21.01
CA SER A 343 -11.60 -5.48 21.19
C SER A 343 -11.27 -4.16 20.50
N ASP A 344 -12.30 -3.42 20.10
CA ASP A 344 -12.26 -2.03 19.59
C ASP A 344 -11.50 -1.77 18.29
N ILE A 345 -10.48 -2.57 17.94
CA ILE A 345 -9.79 -2.46 16.65
C ILE A 345 -10.76 -2.76 15.49
N GLY A 346 -11.77 -3.62 15.70
CA GLY A 346 -12.79 -3.90 14.70
C GLY A 346 -13.54 -2.62 14.31
N HIS A 347 -13.90 -1.79 15.28
CA HIS A 347 -14.54 -0.50 15.05
C HIS A 347 -13.62 0.49 14.33
N LEU A 348 -12.35 0.57 14.73
CA LEU A 348 -11.38 1.47 14.11
C LEU A 348 -11.07 1.08 12.65
N LEU A 349 -10.96 -0.23 12.36
CA LEU A 349 -10.77 -0.73 11.01
C LEU A 349 -12.02 -0.51 10.14
N ASP A 350 -13.20 -0.75 10.68
CA ASP A 350 -14.46 -0.48 9.96
C ASP A 350 -14.61 1.00 9.62
N GLU A 351 -14.37 1.88 10.59
CA GLU A 351 -14.36 3.33 10.39
C GLU A 351 -13.37 3.72 9.28
N LYS A 352 -12.14 3.21 9.34
CA LYS A 352 -11.10 3.49 8.34
C LYS A 352 -11.47 3.01 6.93
N PHE A 353 -12.00 1.78 6.79
CA PHE A 353 -12.45 1.25 5.50
C PHE A 353 -13.64 2.03 4.94
N ARG A 354 -14.61 2.39 5.79
CA ARG A 354 -15.78 3.17 5.34
C ARG A 354 -15.41 4.61 5.03
N MET A 355 -14.47 5.21 5.77
CA MET A 355 -14.00 6.57 5.54
C MET A 355 -13.38 6.70 4.15
N VAL A 356 -12.37 5.88 3.84
CA VAL A 356 -11.70 5.94 2.52
C VAL A 356 -12.65 5.57 1.37
N TYR A 357 -13.54 4.58 1.59
CA TYR A 357 -14.43 4.12 0.54
C TYR A 357 -15.49 5.17 0.19
N ASN A 358 -15.89 6.01 1.15
CA ASN A 358 -16.89 7.07 0.95
C ASN A 358 -16.27 8.46 0.76
N LEU A 359 -14.95 8.62 0.97
CA LEU A 359 -14.28 9.90 0.81
C LEU A 359 -14.49 10.43 -0.61
N THR A 360 -15.05 11.63 -0.71
CA THR A 360 -15.26 12.34 -1.96
C THR A 360 -15.29 13.83 -1.69
N TYR A 361 -14.71 14.60 -2.59
CA TYR A 361 -14.85 16.05 -2.62
C TYR A 361 -15.84 16.48 -3.72
N ASN A 362 -16.48 15.51 -4.39
CA ASN A 362 -17.32 15.71 -5.57
C ASN A 362 -16.60 16.51 -6.66
N THR A 363 -15.29 16.29 -6.79
CA THR A 363 -14.44 16.92 -7.80
C THR A 363 -13.76 15.86 -8.65
N MET A 364 -13.47 16.21 -9.89
CA MET A 364 -12.64 15.42 -10.78
C MET A 364 -11.76 16.36 -11.61
N ALA A 365 -10.45 16.36 -11.35
CA ALA A 365 -9.48 17.29 -11.92
C ALA A 365 -9.90 18.76 -11.72
N THR A 366 -10.33 19.43 -12.79
CA THR A 366 -10.81 20.82 -12.79
C THR A 366 -12.32 20.95 -12.64
N HIS A 367 -13.07 19.85 -12.64
CA HIS A 367 -14.53 19.85 -12.55
C HIS A 367 -15.00 19.69 -11.11
N GLU A 368 -16.07 20.40 -10.78
CA GLU A 368 -16.80 20.33 -9.51
C GLU A 368 -18.17 19.65 -9.74
N ASP A 369 -18.83 19.27 -8.65
CA ASP A 369 -20.14 18.59 -8.64
C ASP A 369 -20.18 17.27 -9.44
N VAL A 370 -19.08 16.51 -9.41
CA VAL A 370 -18.96 15.21 -10.07
C VAL A 370 -19.11 14.07 -9.06
N ASP A 371 -20.10 13.19 -9.23
CA ASP A 371 -20.19 11.95 -8.46
C ASP A 371 -19.13 10.94 -8.92
N THR A 372 -18.11 10.76 -8.09
CA THR A 372 -16.97 9.86 -8.35
C THR A 372 -17.17 8.43 -7.84
N THR A 373 -18.36 8.08 -7.32
CA THR A 373 -18.64 6.79 -6.68
C THR A 373 -18.30 5.61 -7.58
N THR A 374 -18.74 5.62 -8.84
CA THR A 374 -18.48 4.53 -9.79
C THR A 374 -16.98 4.32 -10.02
N LEU A 375 -16.21 5.41 -10.13
CA LEU A 375 -14.77 5.34 -10.34
C LEU A 375 -14.03 4.81 -9.09
N ARG A 376 -14.38 5.30 -7.90
CA ARG A 376 -13.81 4.84 -6.63
C ARG A 376 -14.09 3.35 -6.40
N ARG A 377 -15.31 2.90 -6.70
CA ARG A 377 -15.69 1.47 -6.67
C ARG A 377 -14.86 0.64 -7.64
N ALA A 378 -14.62 1.13 -8.86
CA ALA A 378 -13.80 0.43 -9.84
C ALA A 378 -12.34 0.27 -9.39
N LEU A 379 -11.74 1.31 -8.79
CA LEU A 379 -10.39 1.22 -8.21
C LEU A 379 -10.31 0.16 -7.12
N PHE A 380 -11.23 0.20 -6.15
CA PHE A 380 -11.26 -0.72 -5.01
C PHE A 380 -11.49 -2.18 -5.47
N ASN A 381 -12.48 -2.40 -6.33
CA ASN A 381 -12.84 -3.72 -6.82
C ASN A 381 -11.80 -4.29 -7.79
N TYR A 382 -11.04 -3.45 -8.50
CA TYR A 382 -9.93 -3.92 -9.32
C TYR A 382 -8.81 -4.51 -8.46
N VAL A 383 -8.48 -3.88 -7.31
CA VAL A 383 -7.53 -4.47 -6.36
C VAL A 383 -8.04 -5.82 -5.87
N HIS A 384 -9.28 -5.89 -5.37
CA HIS A 384 -9.88 -7.14 -4.92
C HIS A 384 -9.90 -8.22 -6.02
N CYS A 385 -10.15 -7.85 -7.28
CA CYS A 385 -10.07 -8.74 -8.44
C CYS A 385 -8.67 -9.34 -8.62
N MET A 386 -7.61 -8.54 -8.48
CA MET A 386 -6.22 -9.03 -8.54
C MET A 386 -5.90 -10.03 -7.42
N TYR A 387 -6.57 -9.93 -6.28
CA TYR A 387 -6.48 -10.87 -5.17
C TYR A 387 -7.51 -12.01 -5.25
N GLY A 388 -8.26 -12.14 -6.35
CA GLY A 388 -9.20 -13.24 -6.58
C GLY A 388 -10.53 -13.11 -5.84
N ILE A 389 -10.86 -11.93 -5.32
CA ILE A 389 -12.11 -11.63 -4.62
C ILE A 389 -13.14 -11.10 -5.63
N ARG A 390 -14.31 -11.73 -5.72
CA ARG A 390 -15.42 -11.35 -6.60
C ARG A 390 -16.64 -10.91 -5.80
N TYR A 391 -17.15 -9.74 -6.13
CA TYR A 391 -18.45 -9.22 -5.70
C TYR A 391 -19.51 -9.56 -6.75
N ASP A 392 -20.57 -10.27 -6.36
CA ASP A 392 -21.66 -10.64 -7.28
C ASP A 392 -22.60 -9.50 -7.67
N ASP A 393 -22.57 -8.39 -6.94
CA ASP A 393 -23.37 -7.17 -7.15
C ASP A 393 -22.56 -6.10 -7.91
N TYR A 394 -21.45 -6.49 -8.53
CA TYR A 394 -20.57 -5.57 -9.25
C TYR A 394 -20.29 -6.06 -10.67
N ASP A 395 -20.53 -5.18 -11.63
CA ASP A 395 -20.18 -5.43 -13.02
C ASP A 395 -18.70 -5.11 -13.28
N TYR A 396 -17.88 -6.14 -13.39
CA TYR A 396 -16.45 -6.00 -13.71
C TYR A 396 -16.18 -5.46 -15.13
N GLY A 397 -17.20 -5.37 -15.99
CA GLY A 397 -17.12 -4.61 -17.24
C GLY A 397 -16.84 -3.12 -17.01
N GLU A 398 -17.28 -2.55 -15.88
CA GLU A 398 -17.03 -1.15 -15.50
C GLU A 398 -15.53 -0.86 -15.35
N VAL A 399 -14.74 -1.81 -14.85
CA VAL A 399 -13.30 -1.66 -14.64
C VAL A 399 -12.59 -1.31 -15.95
N ASN A 400 -12.94 -2.02 -17.02
CA ASN A 400 -12.37 -1.80 -18.35
C ASN A 400 -12.83 -0.49 -19.01
N GLN A 401 -14.01 -0.02 -18.65
CA GLN A 401 -14.55 1.22 -19.17
C GLN A 401 -13.95 2.44 -18.46
N LEU A 402 -13.60 2.31 -17.18
CA LEU A 402 -13.20 3.43 -16.33
C LEU A 402 -11.68 3.52 -16.09
N LEU A 403 -10.97 2.39 -16.00
CA LEU A 403 -9.55 2.38 -15.67
C LEU A 403 -8.68 2.24 -16.92
N GLU A 404 -7.96 3.30 -17.26
CA GLU A 404 -6.99 3.29 -18.35
C GLU A 404 -5.82 2.33 -18.08
N ARG A 405 -5.13 1.91 -19.14
CA ARG A 405 -4.06 0.91 -19.06
C ARG A 405 -2.89 1.35 -18.17
N SER A 406 -2.46 2.60 -18.29
CA SER A 406 -1.39 3.21 -17.47
C SER A 406 -1.76 3.15 -15.98
N LEU A 407 -3.01 3.48 -15.64
CA LEU A 407 -3.54 3.39 -14.29
C LEU A 407 -3.59 1.94 -13.80
N LYS A 408 -4.06 0.98 -14.60
CA LYS A 408 -4.02 -0.46 -14.23
C LYS A 408 -2.59 -0.95 -13.94
N VAL A 409 -1.61 -0.55 -14.77
CA VAL A 409 -0.18 -0.85 -14.56
C VAL A 409 0.32 -0.25 -13.25
N TYR A 410 -0.02 1.01 -12.97
CA TYR A 410 0.33 1.69 -11.72
C TYR A 410 -0.29 0.98 -10.51
N ILE A 411 -1.60 0.74 -10.52
CA ILE A 411 -2.34 0.06 -9.44
C ILE A 411 -1.71 -1.29 -9.13
N LYS A 412 -1.51 -2.14 -10.14
CA LYS A 412 -0.91 -3.47 -9.95
C LYS A 412 0.52 -3.39 -9.40
N THR A 413 1.28 -2.38 -9.79
CA THR A 413 2.64 -2.21 -9.29
C THR A 413 2.62 -1.78 -7.84
N VAL A 414 1.85 -0.76 -7.49
CA VAL A 414 1.77 -0.25 -6.11
C VAL A 414 1.22 -1.29 -5.13
N THR A 415 0.25 -2.12 -5.53
CA THR A 415 -0.34 -3.12 -4.62
C THR A 415 0.41 -4.44 -4.58
N CYS A 416 1.08 -4.87 -5.66
CA CYS A 416 1.72 -6.19 -5.73
C CYS A 416 3.25 -6.16 -5.71
N TYR A 417 3.86 -5.08 -6.19
CA TYR A 417 5.32 -4.89 -6.29
C TYR A 417 5.70 -3.44 -5.96
N PRO A 418 5.29 -2.91 -4.80
CA PRO A 418 5.43 -1.49 -4.48
C PRO A 418 6.86 -0.98 -4.62
N GLU A 419 7.86 -1.82 -4.33
CA GLU A 419 9.29 -1.51 -4.48
C GLU A 419 9.71 -1.17 -5.93
N ARG A 420 8.88 -1.46 -6.93
CA ARG A 420 9.12 -1.15 -8.36
C ARG A 420 8.43 0.14 -8.81
N THR A 421 7.77 0.85 -7.92
CA THR A 421 7.04 2.08 -8.25
C THR A 421 8.03 3.19 -8.62
N THR A 422 7.75 3.91 -9.70
CA THR A 422 8.60 5.00 -10.19
C THR A 422 7.79 6.27 -10.41
N LYS A 423 8.47 7.42 -10.34
CA LYS A 423 7.87 8.72 -10.65
C LYS A 423 7.26 8.76 -12.05
N ARG A 424 7.93 8.14 -13.04
CA ARG A 424 7.42 8.02 -14.41
C ARG A 424 6.06 7.31 -14.46
N MET A 425 5.89 6.23 -13.71
CA MET A 425 4.59 5.55 -13.63
C MET A 425 3.54 6.45 -13.02
N TYR A 426 3.87 7.12 -11.91
CA TYR A 426 3.01 8.09 -11.24
C TYR A 426 2.57 9.24 -12.16
N ASP A 427 3.48 9.80 -12.96
CA ASP A 427 3.18 10.90 -13.90
C ASP A 427 2.45 10.44 -15.17
N SER A 428 2.50 9.14 -15.49
CA SER A 428 1.98 8.61 -16.76
C SER A 428 0.46 8.51 -16.85
N TYR A 429 -0.23 8.29 -15.73
CA TYR A 429 -1.69 8.17 -15.65
C TYR A 429 -2.32 9.48 -15.18
N TRP A 430 -3.56 9.72 -15.59
CA TRP A 430 -4.38 10.86 -15.12
C TRP A 430 -3.60 12.18 -15.06
N ARG A 431 -3.09 12.62 -16.20
CA ARG A 431 -2.17 13.77 -16.28
C ARG A 431 -2.81 15.10 -15.89
N GLN A 432 -4.13 15.22 -16.01
CA GLN A 432 -4.89 16.43 -15.67
C GLN A 432 -5.35 16.42 -14.21
N PHE A 433 -5.29 15.27 -13.55
CA PHE A 433 -5.73 15.15 -12.16
C PHE A 433 -4.68 15.74 -11.22
N LYS A 434 -5.17 16.31 -10.12
CA LYS A 434 -4.35 16.91 -9.07
C LYS A 434 -3.55 15.84 -8.33
N HIS A 435 -2.42 16.23 -7.76
CA HIS A 435 -1.65 15.32 -6.91
C HIS A 435 -2.46 14.83 -5.70
N SER A 436 -3.35 15.66 -5.15
CA SER A 436 -4.29 15.24 -4.11
C SER A 436 -5.19 14.08 -4.55
N GLU A 437 -5.70 14.09 -5.78
CA GLU A 437 -6.51 12.98 -6.30
C GLU A 437 -5.68 11.71 -6.49
N LYS A 438 -4.40 11.83 -6.86
CA LYS A 438 -3.48 10.69 -6.91
C LYS A 438 -3.14 10.14 -5.52
N VAL A 439 -3.02 10.99 -4.50
CA VAL A 439 -2.89 10.54 -3.10
C VAL A 439 -4.17 9.82 -2.66
N HIS A 440 -5.35 10.34 -3.00
CA HIS A 440 -6.63 9.68 -2.74
C HIS A 440 -6.69 8.28 -3.38
N VAL A 441 -6.22 8.12 -4.62
CA VAL A 441 -6.06 6.78 -5.23
C VAL A 441 -5.18 5.88 -4.36
N ASN A 442 -4.00 6.35 -3.93
CA ASN A 442 -3.11 5.55 -3.09
C ASN A 442 -3.76 5.15 -1.75
N LEU A 443 -4.62 5.99 -1.16
CA LEU A 443 -5.40 5.64 0.03
C LEU A 443 -6.38 4.50 -0.27
N LEU A 444 -7.16 4.59 -1.36
CA LEU A 444 -8.07 3.53 -1.78
C LEU A 444 -7.35 2.21 -2.03
N LEU A 445 -6.20 2.25 -2.71
CA LEU A 445 -5.41 1.05 -3.04
C LEU A 445 -4.83 0.40 -1.79
N MET A 446 -4.29 1.21 -0.87
CA MET A 446 -3.76 0.74 0.41
C MET A 446 -4.86 0.00 1.21
N GLU A 447 -6.03 0.61 1.33
CA GLU A 447 -7.12 0.09 2.15
C GLU A 447 -7.80 -1.14 1.53
N ALA A 448 -7.98 -1.14 0.20
CA ALA A 448 -8.45 -2.33 -0.53
C ALA A 448 -7.49 -3.51 -0.37
N ARG A 449 -6.18 -3.25 -0.46
CA ARG A 449 -5.16 -4.28 -0.23
C ARG A 449 -5.22 -4.82 1.19
N MET A 450 -5.25 -3.95 2.20
CA MET A 450 -5.34 -4.35 3.60
C MET A 450 -6.59 -5.19 3.86
N GLN A 451 -7.74 -4.77 3.34
CA GLN A 451 -9.00 -5.50 3.50
C GLN A 451 -8.93 -6.89 2.85
N ALA A 452 -8.39 -7.02 1.63
CA ALA A 452 -8.22 -8.31 0.98
C ALA A 452 -7.34 -9.28 1.79
N GLU A 453 -6.19 -8.81 2.29
CA GLU A 453 -5.28 -9.59 3.14
C GLU A 453 -5.98 -10.07 4.42
N LEU A 454 -6.70 -9.18 5.10
CA LEU A 454 -7.46 -9.52 6.31
C LEU A 454 -8.57 -10.53 6.03
N LEU A 455 -9.35 -10.37 4.98
CA LEU A 455 -10.47 -11.28 4.68
C LEU A 455 -9.99 -12.72 4.51
N TYR A 456 -8.87 -12.95 3.81
CA TYR A 456 -8.31 -14.29 3.66
C TYR A 456 -7.82 -14.89 4.98
N ALA A 457 -7.07 -14.13 5.78
CA ALA A 457 -6.58 -14.61 7.06
C ALA A 457 -7.69 -14.85 8.08
N LEU A 458 -8.65 -13.93 8.19
CA LEU A 458 -9.80 -14.03 9.09
C LEU A 458 -10.70 -15.21 8.69
N ARG A 459 -10.93 -15.43 7.40
CA ARG A 459 -11.63 -16.62 6.91
C ARG A 459 -10.92 -17.92 7.30
N ALA A 460 -9.59 -17.96 7.22
CA ALA A 460 -8.81 -19.11 7.67
C ALA A 460 -8.90 -19.32 9.20
N ILE A 461 -8.91 -18.23 9.98
CA ILE A 461 -9.11 -18.28 11.44
C ILE A 461 -10.52 -18.77 11.78
N THR A 462 -11.57 -18.26 11.12
CA THR A 462 -12.94 -18.77 11.30
C THR A 462 -13.02 -20.27 11.01
N ARG A 463 -12.42 -20.73 9.90
CA ARG A 463 -12.36 -22.17 9.54
C ARG A 463 -11.54 -23.04 10.49
N HIS A 464 -10.69 -22.44 11.32
CA HIS A 464 -9.98 -23.16 12.38
C HIS A 464 -10.84 -23.27 13.64
N LEU A 465 -11.71 -22.28 13.90
CA LEU A 465 -12.60 -22.24 15.04
C LEU A 465 -13.85 -23.11 14.88
N THR A 466 -14.26 -23.39 13.64
CA THR A 466 -15.34 -24.29 13.27
C THR A 466 -14.79 -25.64 12.84
#